data_AF-A0AAD6H997-F1
#
_entry.id   AF-A0AAD6H997-F1
#
_cell.length_a   1.000
_cell.length_b   1.000
_cell.length_c   1.000
_cell.angle_alpha   90.00
_cell.angle_beta   90.00
_cell.angle_gamma   90.00
#
_symmetry.space_group_name_H-M   'P 1'
#
loop_
_entity.id
_entity.type
_entity.pdbx_description
1 polymer ?
#
loop_
_entity_poly.entity_id
_entity_poly.type
_entity_poly.pdbx_seq_one_letter_code
_entity_poly.pdbx_strand_id
1 'polypeptide(L)'
;MTEFKTDDSKAPSYTSVDHVELDNTEKQQQKLASPKPDCLTHGPSQVPLLDHELQKPQAKDIIRTLAAALNDIADEKKCTKCTVENISTLLVGHVRDLRAAKRSGVWSKEDKKALKAEIKGLLKPVKKDVKSLWKAN
;
A
#
# COMPACT_ATOMS: atom_id res chain seq x y z
N MET A 1 0.85 -24.71 -77.95
CA MET A 1 0.95 -26.17 -77.73
C MET A 1 2.42 -26.42 -77.43
N THR A 2 2.89 -26.84 -76.26
CA THR A 2 2.37 -27.83 -75.30
C THR A 2 3.24 -27.75 -74.04
N GLU A 3 2.58 -27.65 -72.88
CA GLU A 3 2.85 -28.33 -71.59
C GLU A 3 4.29 -28.37 -71.01
N PHE A 4 4.48 -27.69 -69.87
CA PHE A 4 5.52 -28.02 -68.90
C PHE A 4 4.94 -28.91 -67.80
N LYS A 5 5.57 -30.08 -67.65
CA LYS A 5 5.22 -31.17 -66.75
C LYS A 5 5.47 -30.79 -65.29
N THR A 6 4.48 -31.11 -64.46
CA THR A 6 4.59 -31.34 -63.02
C THR A 6 5.41 -32.61 -62.76
N ASP A 7 6.35 -32.55 -61.84
CA ASP A 7 6.82 -33.75 -61.13
C ASP A 7 6.69 -33.53 -59.63
N ASP A 8 5.94 -34.45 -59.05
CA ASP A 8 5.51 -34.55 -57.67
C ASP A 8 6.60 -35.33 -56.92
N SER A 9 7.09 -34.79 -55.81
CA SER A 9 7.98 -35.54 -54.92
C SER A 9 7.63 -35.24 -53.46
N LYS A 10 6.58 -35.93 -53.01
CA LYS A 10 6.49 -36.71 -51.76
C LYS A 10 7.42 -36.29 -50.60
N ALA A 11 6.79 -35.75 -49.55
CA ALA A 11 7.38 -35.46 -48.24
C ALA A 11 7.91 -36.69 -47.49
N PRO A 12 8.80 -36.46 -46.50
CA PRO A 12 8.56 -36.98 -45.16
C PRO A 12 8.58 -35.89 -44.09
N SER A 13 7.76 -36.13 -43.07
CA SER A 13 7.53 -35.33 -41.86
C SER A 13 8.68 -35.41 -40.85
N TYR A 14 8.57 -34.55 -39.81
CA TYR A 14 9.34 -34.51 -38.54
C TYR A 14 10.61 -33.62 -38.63
N THR A 15 10.88 -32.61 -37.81
CA THR A 15 10.54 -32.39 -36.39
C THR A 15 10.56 -30.91 -36.01
N SER A 16 9.63 -30.54 -35.12
CA SER A 16 9.76 -29.59 -34.01
C SER A 16 10.82 -28.49 -34.14
N VAL A 17 10.38 -27.32 -34.59
CA VAL A 17 11.07 -26.07 -34.26
C VAL A 17 10.59 -25.71 -32.85
N ASP A 18 11.50 -25.71 -31.88
CA ASP A 18 11.23 -25.28 -30.51
C ASP A 18 10.56 -23.91 -30.55
N HIS A 19 9.26 -23.92 -30.22
CA HIS A 19 8.52 -22.73 -29.87
C HIS A 19 9.11 -22.29 -28.52
N VAL A 20 10.06 -21.37 -28.55
CA VAL A 20 10.41 -20.63 -27.34
C VAL A 20 9.17 -19.78 -27.04
N GLU A 21 8.26 -20.36 -26.26
CA GLU A 21 7.35 -19.61 -25.41
C GLU A 21 8.23 -18.74 -24.51
N LEU A 22 8.55 -17.55 -25.02
CA LEU A 22 8.85 -16.40 -24.18
C LEU A 22 7.52 -16.05 -23.51
N ASP A 23 7.20 -16.85 -22.50
CA ASP A 23 6.26 -16.55 -21.44
C ASP A 23 6.72 -15.23 -20.82
N ASN A 24 6.31 -14.13 -21.45
CA ASN A 24 6.21 -12.85 -20.78
C ASN A 24 5.05 -13.00 -19.80
N THR A 25 5.29 -13.75 -18.73
CA THR A 25 4.68 -13.47 -17.46
C THR A 25 5.16 -12.07 -17.07
N GLU A 26 4.49 -11.06 -17.61
CA GLU A 26 4.20 -9.81 -16.90
C GLU A 26 3.39 -10.15 -15.64
N LYS A 27 3.98 -10.93 -14.74
CA LYS A 27 3.84 -10.62 -13.33
C LYS A 27 4.55 -9.28 -13.21
N GLN A 28 3.75 -8.23 -13.27
CA GLN A 28 4.00 -6.97 -12.57
C GLN A 28 4.37 -7.31 -11.12
N GLN A 29 5.60 -7.76 -10.93
CA GLN A 29 6.33 -7.51 -9.71
C GLN A 29 6.53 -6.01 -9.76
N GLN A 30 5.50 -5.32 -9.27
CA GLN A 30 5.57 -3.92 -8.91
C GLN A 30 6.93 -3.75 -8.28
N LYS A 31 7.78 -3.04 -9.02
CA LYS A 31 9.05 -2.51 -8.59
C LYS A 31 8.74 -1.72 -7.33
N LEU A 32 8.73 -2.42 -6.19
CA LEU A 32 8.61 -1.85 -4.87
C LEU A 32 9.71 -0.82 -4.82
N ALA A 33 9.28 0.44 -4.76
CA ALA A 33 10.15 1.57 -4.61
C ALA A 33 11.22 1.21 -3.57
N SER A 34 12.48 1.41 -3.98
CA SER A 34 13.72 1.47 -3.21
C SER A 34 13.63 0.86 -1.80
N PRO A 35 14.40 -0.20 -1.46
CA PRO A 35 14.34 -0.79 -0.13
C PRO A 35 14.60 0.31 0.91
N LYS A 36 13.58 0.60 1.71
CA LYS A 36 13.72 1.52 2.84
C LYS A 36 14.79 0.94 3.76
N PRO A 37 15.61 1.78 4.40
CA PRO A 37 16.50 1.30 5.44
C PRO A 37 15.65 0.62 6.51
N ASP A 38 15.99 -0.61 6.84
CA ASP A 38 15.38 -1.32 7.94
C ASP A 38 15.49 -0.47 9.21
N CYS A 39 14.48 -0.56 10.06
CA CYS A 39 14.56 0.11 11.34
C CYS A 39 15.73 -0.51 12.12
N LEU A 40 16.74 0.30 12.46
CA LEU A 40 17.92 -0.19 13.20
C LEU A 40 17.56 -0.87 14.53
N THR A 41 16.38 -0.59 15.08
CA THR A 41 15.87 -1.19 16.33
C THR A 41 14.97 -2.41 16.09
N HIS A 42 14.24 -2.46 14.97
CA HIS A 42 13.15 -3.44 14.78
C HIS A 42 13.33 -4.35 13.54
N GLY A 43 14.40 -4.17 12.76
CA GLY A 43 14.63 -4.90 11.52
C GLY A 43 13.62 -4.54 10.42
N PRO A 44 13.27 -5.49 9.53
CA PRO A 44 12.28 -5.28 8.48
C PRO A 44 10.92 -4.85 9.03
N SER A 45 10.26 -3.94 8.31
CA SER A 45 8.94 -3.47 8.72
C SER A 45 7.92 -4.59 8.80
N GLN A 46 7.21 -4.68 9.93
CA GLN A 46 6.08 -5.58 10.11
C GLN A 46 4.79 -5.05 9.45
N VAL A 47 4.82 -3.83 8.91
CA VAL A 47 3.67 -3.14 8.30
C VAL A 47 4.05 -2.43 6.99
N PRO A 48 4.58 -3.16 5.99
CA PRO A 48 5.13 -2.56 4.77
C PRO A 48 4.09 -1.79 3.94
N LEU A 49 2.84 -2.23 3.90
CA LEU A 49 1.79 -1.54 3.15
C LEU A 49 1.39 -0.22 3.82
N LEU A 50 1.24 -0.25 5.15
CA LEU A 50 1.00 0.96 5.92
C LEU A 50 2.15 1.96 5.77
N ASP A 51 3.39 1.48 5.83
CA ASP A 51 4.56 2.33 5.64
C ASP A 51 4.61 2.96 4.25
N HIS A 52 4.20 2.23 3.21
CA HIS A 52 4.09 2.80 1.88
C HIS A 52 3.00 3.87 1.82
N GLU A 53 1.84 3.61 2.42
CA GLU A 53 0.72 4.56 2.45
C GLU A 53 1.08 5.86 3.18
N LEU A 54 1.77 5.76 4.32
CA LEU A 54 2.23 6.91 5.10
C LEU A 54 3.31 7.74 4.40
N GLN A 55 3.96 7.20 3.37
CA GLN A 55 4.93 7.94 2.58
C GLN A 55 4.31 8.80 1.48
N LYS A 56 3.03 8.60 1.16
CA LYS A 56 2.33 9.40 0.15
C LYS A 56 2.31 10.88 0.56
N PRO A 57 2.39 11.81 -0.39
CA PRO A 57 2.41 13.25 -0.09
C PRO A 57 1.25 13.69 0.83
N GLN A 58 0.03 13.26 0.51
CA GLN A 58 -1.16 13.57 1.30
C GLN A 58 -1.05 13.09 2.76
N ALA A 59 -0.54 11.88 2.97
CA ALA A 59 -0.36 11.33 4.32
C ALA A 59 0.72 12.11 5.09
N LYS A 60 1.83 12.47 4.43
CA LYS A 60 2.89 13.28 5.03
C LYS A 60 2.41 14.67 5.45
N ASP A 61 1.59 15.32 4.65
CA ASP A 61 1.08 16.66 4.97
C ASP A 61 0.15 16.63 6.18
N ILE A 62 -0.66 15.59 6.30
CA ILE A 62 -1.52 15.37 7.47
C ILE A 62 -0.68 15.08 8.71
N ILE A 63 0.37 14.26 8.61
CA ILE A 63 1.29 13.98 9.72
C ILE A 63 2.01 15.27 10.17
N ARG A 64 2.49 16.09 9.24
CA ARG A 64 3.12 17.38 9.55
C ARG A 64 2.15 18.33 10.25
N THR A 65 0.93 18.41 9.76
CA THR A 65 -0.11 19.27 10.35
C THR A 65 -0.47 18.80 11.76
N LEU A 66 -0.58 17.48 11.96
CA LEU A 66 -0.82 16.91 13.29
C LEU A 66 0.35 17.19 14.24
N ALA A 67 1.59 17.05 13.78
CA ALA A 67 2.77 17.36 14.59
C ALA A 67 2.81 18.83 15.00
N ALA A 68 2.51 19.76 14.09
CA ALA A 68 2.41 21.18 14.39
C ALA A 68 1.32 21.46 15.43
N ALA A 69 0.13 20.87 15.28
CA ALA A 69 -0.96 21.04 16.22
C ALA A 69 -0.66 20.44 17.61
N LEU A 70 0.10 19.34 17.69
CA LEU A 70 0.55 18.80 18.98
C LEU A 70 1.59 19.71 19.65
N ASN A 71 2.51 20.28 18.87
CA ASN A 71 3.47 21.28 19.39
C ASN A 71 2.75 22.54 19.89
N ASP A 72 1.69 22.97 19.20
CA ASP A 72 0.85 24.10 19.64
C ASP A 72 0.20 23.88 21.00
N ILE A 73 -0.09 22.62 21.37
CA ILE A 73 -0.60 22.27 22.71
C ILE A 73 0.52 22.37 23.74
N ALA A 74 1.71 21.85 23.42
CA ALA A 74 2.86 21.85 24.31
C ALA A 74 3.42 23.26 24.57
N ASP A 75 3.33 24.14 23.58
CA ASP A 75 3.84 25.51 23.64
C ASP A 75 2.93 26.45 24.45
N GLU A 76 1.70 26.05 24.80
CA GLU A 76 0.66 26.83 25.52
C GLU A 76 0.30 28.20 24.89
N LYS A 77 0.85 28.52 23.71
CA LYS A 77 0.63 29.79 23.00
C LYS A 77 -0.74 29.90 22.34
N LYS A 78 -1.44 28.77 22.16
CA LYS A 78 -2.74 28.70 21.49
C LYS A 78 -3.78 28.09 22.42
N CYS A 79 -5.05 28.44 22.19
CA CYS A 79 -6.15 27.88 22.95
C CYS A 79 -6.21 26.35 22.75
N THR A 80 -5.97 25.60 23.82
CA THR A 80 -5.99 24.13 23.82
C THR A 80 -7.29 23.56 23.24
N LYS A 81 -8.44 24.17 23.57
CA LYS A 81 -9.74 23.75 23.03
C LYS A 81 -9.75 23.83 21.51
N CYS A 82 -9.39 24.98 20.95
CA CYS A 82 -9.36 25.19 19.50
C CYS A 82 -8.37 24.25 18.82
N THR A 83 -7.21 24.01 19.43
CA THR A 83 -6.20 23.09 18.89
C THR A 83 -6.70 21.65 18.87
N VAL A 84 -7.35 21.19 19.94
CA VAL A 84 -7.95 19.84 20.02
C VAL A 84 -9.09 19.68 19.01
N GLU A 85 -9.95 20.70 18.85
CA GLU A 85 -11.02 20.69 17.85
C GLU A 85 -10.46 20.60 16.42
N ASN A 86 -9.38 21.33 16.14
CA ASN A 86 -8.69 21.29 14.85
C ASN A 86 -8.08 19.91 14.59
N ILE A 87 -7.37 19.33 15.57
CA ILE A 87 -6.81 17.97 15.48
C ILE A 87 -7.92 16.95 15.20
N SER A 88 -9.02 17.01 15.94
CA SER A 88 -10.17 16.12 15.75
C SER A 88 -10.74 16.23 14.33
N THR A 89 -10.91 17.45 13.84
CA THR A 89 -11.44 17.73 12.49
C THR A 89 -10.52 17.18 11.41
N LEU A 90 -9.20 17.40 11.55
CA LEU A 90 -8.18 16.90 10.64
C LEU A 90 -8.19 15.37 10.58
N LEU A 91 -8.19 14.70 11.74
CA LEU A 91 -8.20 13.24 11.82
C LEU A 91 -9.47 12.64 11.23
N VAL A 92 -10.64 13.23 11.54
CA VAL A 92 -11.92 12.77 11.00
C VAL A 92 -11.98 12.97 9.49
N GLY A 93 -11.50 14.11 8.99
CA GLY A 93 -11.38 14.39 7.56
C GLY A 93 -10.54 13.33 6.85
N HIS A 94 -9.35 13.04 7.36
CA HIS A 94 -8.47 12.03 6.78
C HIS A 94 -9.09 10.63 6.76
N VAL A 95 -9.79 10.24 7.83
CA VAL A 95 -10.49 8.94 7.88
C VAL A 95 -11.61 8.87 6.84
N ARG A 96 -12.30 9.97 6.55
CA ARG A 96 -13.31 10.00 5.47
C ARG A 96 -12.65 9.83 4.12
N ASP A 97 -11.55 10.54 3.86
CA ASP A 97 -10.82 10.47 2.60
C ASP A 97 -10.29 9.06 2.35
N LEU A 98 -9.71 8.42 3.37
CA LEU A 98 -9.26 7.03 3.30
C LEU A 98 -10.42 6.06 3.00
N ARG A 99 -11.60 6.28 3.59
CA ARG A 99 -12.79 5.46 3.26
C ARG A 99 -13.25 5.70 1.83
N ALA A 100 -13.21 6.93 1.33
CA ALA A 100 -13.57 7.26 -0.04
C ALA A 100 -12.59 6.61 -1.03
N ALA A 101 -11.28 6.75 -0.80
CA ALA A 101 -10.24 6.10 -1.59
C ALA A 101 -10.34 4.57 -1.58
N LYS A 102 -10.73 3.99 -0.44
CA LYS A 102 -11.00 2.54 -0.35
C LYS A 102 -12.19 2.11 -1.21
N ARG A 103 -13.20 2.98 -1.36
CA ARG A 103 -14.39 2.72 -2.18
C ARG A 103 -14.16 2.96 -3.67
N SER A 104 -13.29 3.88 -4.06
CA SER A 104 -13.02 4.24 -5.46
C SER A 104 -12.29 3.17 -6.28
N GLY A 105 -11.99 2.00 -5.71
CA GLY A 105 -11.39 0.88 -6.43
C GLY A 105 -9.86 0.94 -6.55
N VAL A 106 -9.21 1.97 -6.01
CA VAL A 106 -7.75 2.18 -6.06
C VAL A 106 -6.94 1.05 -5.41
N TRP A 107 -7.55 0.28 -4.51
CA TRP A 107 -6.92 -0.89 -3.89
C TRP A 107 -7.58 -2.20 -4.34
N SER A 108 -6.75 -3.20 -4.63
CA SER A 108 -7.18 -4.58 -4.82
C SER A 108 -7.85 -5.12 -3.55
N LYS A 109 -8.57 -6.25 -3.66
CA LYS A 109 -9.21 -6.88 -2.50
C LYS A 109 -8.17 -7.41 -1.52
N GLU A 110 -7.05 -7.89 -2.06
CA GLU A 110 -5.90 -8.43 -1.38
C GLU A 110 -5.20 -7.34 -0.58
N ASP A 111 -4.88 -6.20 -1.21
CA ASP A 111 -4.25 -5.04 -0.55
C ASP A 111 -5.16 -4.47 0.55
N LYS A 112 -6.47 -4.36 0.28
CA LYS A 112 -7.46 -3.94 1.28
C LYS A 112 -7.47 -4.84 2.52
N LYS A 113 -7.29 -6.14 2.33
CA LYS A 113 -7.30 -7.14 3.40
C LYS A 113 -5.98 -7.09 4.17
N ALA A 114 -4.84 -7.03 3.47
CA ALA A 114 -3.52 -6.96 4.06
C ALA A 114 -3.32 -5.67 4.87
N LEU A 115 -3.62 -4.51 4.29
CA LEU A 115 -3.53 -3.23 5.00
C LEU A 115 -4.46 -3.17 6.22
N LYS A 116 -5.67 -3.74 6.12
CA LYS A 116 -6.58 -3.87 7.27
C LYS A 116 -5.99 -4.76 8.36
N ALA A 117 -5.30 -5.83 7.99
CA ALA A 117 -4.66 -6.73 8.95
C ALA A 117 -3.51 -6.03 9.67
N GLU A 118 -2.64 -5.32 8.94
CA GLU A 118 -1.54 -4.52 9.50
C GLU A 118 -2.07 -3.48 10.51
N ILE A 119 -3.04 -2.65 10.10
CA ILE A 119 -3.65 -1.63 10.97
C ILE A 119 -4.28 -2.28 12.21
N LYS A 120 -4.98 -3.41 12.05
CA LYS A 120 -5.60 -4.10 13.18
C LYS A 120 -4.55 -4.72 14.12
N GLY A 121 -3.40 -5.14 13.58
CA GLY A 121 -2.25 -5.60 14.34
C GLY A 121 -1.72 -4.52 15.27
N LEU A 122 -1.56 -3.30 14.77
CA LEU A 122 -1.09 -2.14 15.55
C LEU A 122 -2.13 -1.62 16.55
N LEU A 123 -3.42 -1.58 16.18
CA LEU A 123 -4.45 -0.95 17.01
C LEU A 123 -4.94 -1.85 18.17
N LYS A 124 -4.84 -3.18 18.03
CA LYS A 124 -5.30 -4.13 19.05
C LYS A 124 -4.55 -3.97 20.39
N PRO A 125 -3.21 -3.96 20.42
CA PRO A 125 -2.44 -3.70 21.65
C PRO A 125 -2.83 -2.36 22.28
N VAL A 126 -2.82 -1.27 21.49
CA VAL A 126 -3.17 0.08 21.98
C VAL A 126 -4.56 0.10 22.61
N LYS A 127 -5.56 -0.52 21.97
CA LYS A 127 -6.91 -0.62 22.54
C LYS A 127 -6.94 -1.39 23.86
N LYS A 128 -6.15 -2.47 23.97
CA LYS A 128 -6.03 -3.24 25.21
C LYS A 128 -5.45 -2.38 26.32
N ASP A 129 -4.38 -1.64 26.01
CA ASP A 129 -3.67 -0.79 26.96
C ASP A 129 -4.54 0.37 27.46
N VAL A 130 -5.22 1.07 26.56
CA VAL A 130 -6.19 2.12 26.92
C VAL A 130 -7.32 1.57 27.79
N LYS A 131 -7.84 0.38 27.45
CA LYS A 131 -8.90 -0.26 28.24
C LYS A 131 -8.41 -0.68 29.63
N SER A 132 -7.15 -1.11 29.79
CA SER A 132 -6.59 -1.38 31.11
C SER A 132 -6.41 -0.11 31.92
N LEU A 133 -5.92 0.98 31.32
CA LEU A 133 -5.76 2.26 32.01
C LEU A 133 -7.10 2.79 32.53
N TRP A 134 -8.16 2.70 31.73
CA TRP A 134 -9.50 3.12 32.15
C TRP A 134 -10.19 2.22 33.18
N LYS A 135 -9.72 0.97 33.34
CA LYS A 135 -10.22 0.09 34.40
C LYS A 135 -9.42 0.22 35.71
N ALA A 136 -8.25 0.82 35.65
CA ALA A 136 -7.38 1.06 36.79
C ALA A 136 -7.65 2.41 37.49
N ASN A 137 -8.37 3.31 36.82
CA ASN A 137 -9.02 4.49 37.41
C ASN A 137 -10.47 4.19 37.79
#